data_AF-A0A1F7RUA5-F1
#
_entry.id   AF-A0A1F7RUA5-F1
#
_cell.length_a   1.000
_cell.length_b   1.000
_cell.length_c   1.000
_cell.angle_alpha   90.00
_cell.angle_beta   90.00
_cell.angle_gamma   90.00
#
_symmetry.space_group_name_H-M   'P 1'
#
loop_
_entity.id
_entity.type
_entity.pdbx_description
1 polymer ?
#
loop_
_entity_poly.entity_id
_entity_poly.type
_entity_poly.pdbx_seq_one_letter_code
_entity_poly.pdbx_strand_id
1 'polypeptide(L)'
;MMKKFLLFSIFCVLSSCIFSSCAKKSDQSQVLLDEAIKLIQSAKETEKTSYSEAYDLYRQAMVKLETILSQYGSSSVAISMKNGETKIDKYTFKEFKETVFPLVRKKAKFEENPGFGAFIVIKTMRDTSFKDTTLSGIAKKFAETGNFDEALKIKDSIENEFLKLITLCEIAEKYAENGHGEKADILTTQALQELGSLRDSYGKTRILTSIAGNFLDTGHKEKALENLSLAEQTAVEITPAYSKASMLCEIGLVYRKAGQDEKADEQMSNALKTADSIDNLTSRTRVLIDIADTFQKLGKKDKVDTILSQALKINSDAKDVSSRIEGLYSIVNANVDFGNTDTAKKLVSKAFDLANSIKDPEEKNTGLAKVSDAFAKTGDFEKAFEIVQTIEDFHSKTLALSEIASLYNQDGDKKKAYQVAAQALESAGKIKEKVFKNLALFEISGRFTDSDGYEKAFEVAKLIDSSTLKFLALSNIALEFMKPENVQKESITRIMHGIITELEERKEFGWEEVN
;
A
#
# COMPACT_ATOMS: atom_id res chain seq x y z
N MET A 1 76.45 -29.80 -35.56
CA MET A 1 75.65 -28.64 -36.03
C MET A 1 74.18 -28.95 -36.30
N MET A 2 73.81 -30.13 -36.84
CA MET A 2 72.41 -30.43 -37.22
C MET A 2 71.39 -30.50 -36.05
N LYS A 3 71.77 -30.90 -34.83
CA LYS A 3 70.84 -30.92 -33.67
C LYS A 3 70.42 -29.53 -33.17
N LYS A 4 71.23 -28.48 -33.35
CA LYS A 4 70.87 -27.11 -32.96
C LYS A 4 69.89 -26.45 -33.94
N PHE A 5 69.93 -26.82 -35.22
CA PHE A 5 69.01 -26.31 -36.24
C PHE A 5 67.59 -26.89 -36.10
N LEU A 6 67.46 -28.18 -35.74
CA LEU A 6 66.16 -28.81 -35.52
C LEU A 6 65.41 -28.18 -34.32
N LEU A 7 66.12 -27.92 -33.21
CA LEU A 7 65.57 -27.26 -32.03
C LEU A 7 65.13 -25.80 -32.32
N PHE A 8 65.87 -25.07 -33.14
CA PHE A 8 65.50 -23.69 -33.52
C PHE A 8 64.27 -23.65 -34.43
N SER A 9 64.16 -24.59 -35.38
CA SER A 9 62.99 -24.71 -36.25
C SER A 9 61.71 -25.11 -35.50
N ILE A 10 61.81 -26.00 -34.51
CA ILE A 10 60.69 -26.40 -33.65
C ILE A 10 60.26 -25.22 -32.75
N PHE A 11 61.22 -24.42 -32.23
CA PHE A 11 60.93 -23.22 -31.45
C PHE A 11 60.27 -22.11 -32.28
N CYS A 12 60.68 -21.91 -33.54
CA CYS A 12 60.04 -20.97 -34.46
C CYS A 12 58.65 -21.41 -34.89
N VAL A 13 58.41 -22.70 -35.13
CA VAL A 13 57.08 -23.23 -35.50
C VAL A 13 56.13 -23.20 -34.30
N LEU A 14 56.57 -23.60 -33.10
CA LEU A 14 55.79 -23.46 -31.86
C LEU A 14 55.49 -21.99 -31.55
N SER A 15 56.47 -21.09 -31.70
CA SER A 15 56.27 -19.64 -31.56
C SER A 15 55.25 -19.11 -32.57
N SER A 16 55.32 -19.50 -33.84
CA SER A 16 54.38 -19.07 -34.87
C SER A 16 52.95 -19.62 -34.69
N CYS A 17 52.80 -20.84 -34.19
CA CYS A 17 51.50 -21.42 -33.84
C CYS A 17 50.90 -20.80 -32.58
N ILE A 18 51.72 -20.48 -31.58
CA ILE A 18 51.31 -19.74 -30.38
C ILE A 18 50.90 -18.32 -30.74
N PHE A 19 51.67 -17.63 -31.60
CA PHE A 19 51.34 -16.29 -32.10
C PHE A 19 50.06 -16.28 -32.94
N SER A 20 49.85 -17.27 -33.82
CA SER A 20 48.62 -17.39 -34.63
C SER A 20 47.39 -17.69 -33.76
N SER A 21 47.52 -18.55 -32.75
CA SER A 21 46.47 -18.84 -31.77
C SER A 21 46.16 -17.62 -30.88
N CYS A 22 47.19 -16.89 -30.42
CA CYS A 22 47.01 -15.68 -29.64
C CYS A 22 46.38 -14.53 -30.44
N ALA A 23 46.74 -14.37 -31.73
CA ALA A 23 46.14 -13.38 -32.62
C ALA A 23 44.64 -13.66 -32.84
N LYS A 24 44.27 -14.91 -33.17
CA LYS A 24 42.85 -15.30 -33.33
C LYS A 24 42.03 -15.12 -32.05
N LYS A 25 42.61 -15.42 -30.88
CA LYS A 25 41.97 -15.17 -29.58
C LYS A 25 41.82 -13.68 -29.27
N SER A 26 42.76 -12.85 -29.73
CA SER A 26 42.69 -11.40 -29.61
C SER A 26 41.62 -10.78 -30.53
N ASP A 27 41.46 -11.31 -31.74
CA ASP A 27 40.43 -10.85 -32.67
C ASP A 27 39.03 -11.19 -32.16
N GLN A 28 38.83 -12.40 -31.62
CA GLN A 28 37.55 -12.82 -31.05
C GLN A 28 37.19 -12.07 -29.77
N SER A 29 38.16 -11.76 -28.89
CA SER A 29 37.89 -10.95 -27.70
C SER A 29 37.56 -9.51 -28.03
N GLN A 30 38.15 -8.94 -29.10
CA GLN A 30 37.79 -7.61 -29.60
C GLN A 30 36.36 -7.58 -30.17
N VAL A 31 35.98 -8.57 -30.98
CA VAL A 31 34.60 -8.67 -31.52
C VAL A 31 33.57 -8.74 -30.38
N LEU A 32 33.82 -9.55 -29.35
CA LEU A 32 32.94 -9.65 -28.19
C LEU A 32 32.86 -8.32 -27.41
N LEU A 33 33.97 -7.58 -27.31
CA LEU A 33 33.99 -6.28 -26.66
C LEU A 33 33.15 -5.27 -27.46
N ASP A 34 33.31 -5.21 -28.78
CA ASP A 34 32.57 -4.30 -29.66
C ASP A 34 31.06 -4.59 -29.61
N GLU A 35 30.67 -5.88 -29.61
CA GLU A 35 29.29 -6.30 -29.42
C GLU A 35 28.73 -5.91 -28.04
N ALA A 36 29.51 -6.09 -26.97
CA ALA A 36 29.10 -5.68 -25.63
C ALA A 36 28.90 -4.17 -25.53
N ILE A 37 29.78 -3.37 -26.14
CA ILE A 37 29.66 -1.90 -26.17
C ILE A 37 28.39 -1.48 -26.92
N LYS A 38 28.08 -2.10 -28.07
CA LYS A 38 26.85 -1.82 -28.82
C LYS A 38 25.59 -2.15 -28.02
N LEU A 39 25.59 -3.29 -27.33
CA LEU A 39 24.48 -3.68 -26.46
C LEU A 39 24.29 -2.67 -25.32
N ILE A 40 25.38 -2.20 -24.70
CA ILE A 40 25.33 -1.20 -23.62
C ILE A 40 24.82 0.15 -24.14
N GLN A 41 25.25 0.59 -25.32
CA GLN A 41 24.72 1.81 -25.94
C GLN A 41 23.21 1.69 -26.23
N SER A 42 22.78 0.54 -26.74
CA SER A 42 21.36 0.25 -26.98
C SER A 42 20.56 0.21 -25.67
N ALA A 43 21.13 -0.39 -24.62
CA ALA A 43 20.54 -0.46 -23.29
C ALA A 43 20.27 0.94 -22.72
N LYS A 44 21.23 1.85 -22.81
CA LYS A 44 21.08 3.23 -22.34
C LYS A 44 19.99 4.02 -23.06
N GLU A 45 19.81 3.80 -24.35
CA GLU A 45 18.71 4.42 -25.09
C GLU A 45 17.37 3.83 -24.65
N THR A 46 17.34 2.52 -24.36
CA THR A 46 16.16 1.79 -23.87
C THR A 46 15.78 2.20 -22.44
N GLU A 47 16.75 2.57 -21.59
CA GLU A 47 16.50 3.08 -20.23
C GLU A 47 15.56 4.30 -20.20
N LYS A 48 15.37 5.01 -21.32
CA LYS A 48 14.45 6.15 -21.40
C LYS A 48 12.97 5.73 -21.39
N THR A 49 12.69 4.46 -21.62
CA THR A 49 11.33 3.93 -21.77
C THR A 49 11.08 2.65 -20.97
N SER A 50 12.10 1.82 -20.76
CA SER A 50 11.99 0.58 -19.97
C SER A 50 13.34 0.15 -19.40
N TYR A 51 13.40 0.00 -18.07
CA TYR A 51 14.55 -0.56 -17.37
C TYR A 51 14.61 -2.08 -17.44
N SER A 52 13.47 -2.76 -17.55
CA SER A 52 13.43 -4.22 -17.71
C SER A 52 14.06 -4.65 -19.04
N GLU A 53 13.65 -4.04 -20.15
CA GLU A 53 14.25 -4.28 -21.48
C GLU A 53 15.73 -3.85 -21.53
N ALA A 54 16.07 -2.71 -20.93
CA ALA A 54 17.46 -2.27 -20.84
C ALA A 54 18.32 -3.26 -20.04
N TYR A 55 17.79 -3.83 -18.95
CA TYR A 55 18.50 -4.80 -18.13
C TYR A 55 18.82 -6.09 -18.89
N ASP A 56 17.93 -6.56 -19.75
CA ASP A 56 18.20 -7.71 -20.62
C ASP A 56 19.36 -7.45 -21.60
N LEU A 57 19.43 -6.24 -22.17
CA LEU A 57 20.55 -5.83 -23.01
C LEU A 57 21.86 -5.74 -22.21
N TYR A 58 21.83 -5.17 -21.01
CA TYR A 58 22.97 -5.15 -20.11
C TYR A 58 23.43 -6.55 -19.70
N ARG A 59 22.49 -7.48 -19.48
CA ARG A 59 22.79 -8.88 -19.15
C ARG A 59 23.49 -9.57 -20.31
N GLN A 60 23.01 -9.39 -21.53
CA GLN A 60 23.67 -9.91 -22.73
C GLN A 60 25.09 -9.35 -22.90
N ALA A 61 25.27 -8.04 -22.64
CA ALA A 61 26.59 -7.42 -22.65
C ALA A 61 27.49 -8.02 -21.56
N MET A 62 26.99 -8.19 -20.34
CA MET A 62 27.73 -8.78 -19.22
C MET A 62 28.22 -10.19 -19.54
N VAL A 63 27.37 -11.04 -20.12
CA VAL A 63 27.76 -12.39 -20.55
C VAL A 63 28.93 -12.34 -21.54
N LYS A 64 28.93 -11.42 -22.50
CA LYS A 64 30.05 -11.25 -23.45
C LYS A 64 31.32 -10.80 -22.74
N LEU A 65 31.24 -9.82 -21.84
CA LEU A 65 32.38 -9.33 -21.08
C LEU A 65 32.99 -10.41 -20.17
N GLU A 66 32.15 -11.22 -19.51
CA GLU A 66 32.60 -12.34 -18.70
C GLU A 66 33.18 -13.48 -19.56
N THR A 67 32.67 -13.67 -20.78
CA THR A 67 33.23 -14.60 -21.77
C THR A 67 34.65 -14.19 -22.18
N ILE A 68 34.91 -12.89 -22.39
CA ILE A 68 36.26 -12.39 -22.66
C ILE A 68 37.22 -12.77 -21.54
N LEU A 69 36.83 -12.55 -20.28
CA LEU A 69 37.69 -12.80 -19.13
C LEU A 69 37.93 -14.29 -18.86
N SER A 70 36.91 -15.13 -19.10
CA SER A 70 36.96 -16.58 -18.82
C SER A 70 37.59 -17.39 -19.95
N GLN A 71 37.21 -17.14 -21.20
CA GLN A 71 37.65 -17.93 -22.37
C GLN A 71 38.85 -17.31 -23.09
N TYR A 72 39.01 -15.98 -23.02
CA TYR A 72 40.06 -15.23 -23.71
C TYR A 72 40.96 -14.46 -22.73
N GLY A 73 41.12 -14.96 -21.51
CA GLY A 73 41.80 -14.27 -20.40
C GLY A 73 43.27 -13.88 -20.63
N SER A 74 43.92 -14.43 -21.66
CA SER A 74 45.28 -14.09 -22.10
C SER A 74 45.34 -13.09 -23.26
N SER A 75 44.19 -12.62 -23.76
CA SER A 75 44.13 -11.61 -24.82
C SER A 75 44.50 -10.22 -24.27
N SER A 76 45.01 -9.34 -25.13
CA SER A 76 45.30 -7.95 -24.77
C SER A 76 44.08 -7.22 -24.20
N VAL A 77 42.91 -7.48 -24.79
CA VAL A 77 41.61 -6.96 -24.33
C VAL A 77 41.31 -7.40 -22.90
N ALA A 78 41.43 -8.70 -22.59
CA ALA A 78 41.14 -9.20 -21.25
C ALA A 78 42.11 -8.63 -20.19
N ILE A 79 43.39 -8.45 -20.54
CA ILE A 79 44.39 -7.85 -19.66
C ILE A 79 44.05 -6.37 -19.41
N SER A 80 43.77 -5.61 -20.47
CA SER A 80 43.39 -4.20 -20.40
C SER A 80 42.09 -3.98 -19.60
N MET A 81 41.10 -4.88 -19.73
CA MET A 81 39.88 -4.86 -18.92
C MET A 81 40.16 -5.10 -17.43
N LYS A 82 41.03 -6.06 -17.09
CA LYS A 82 41.42 -6.34 -15.70
C LYS A 82 42.18 -5.18 -15.06
N ASN A 83 43.01 -4.50 -15.84
CA ASN A 83 43.78 -3.33 -15.39
C ASN A 83 42.94 -2.04 -15.32
N GLY A 84 41.68 -2.06 -15.77
CA GLY A 84 40.81 -0.88 -15.80
C GLY A 84 41.17 0.12 -16.91
N GLU A 85 41.99 -0.29 -17.87
CA GLU A 85 42.40 0.54 -19.02
C GLU A 85 41.32 0.54 -20.11
N THR A 86 40.66 -0.60 -20.33
CA THR A 86 39.51 -0.68 -21.24
C THR A 86 38.30 0.02 -20.62
N LYS A 87 37.81 1.05 -21.30
CA LYS A 87 36.57 1.75 -20.93
C LYS A 87 35.38 1.17 -21.68
N ILE A 88 34.35 0.87 -20.91
CA ILE A 88 33.01 0.52 -21.36
C ILE A 88 32.18 1.78 -21.17
N ASP A 89 32.02 2.55 -22.26
CA ASP A 89 31.55 3.93 -22.19
C ASP A 89 32.47 4.79 -21.28
N LYS A 90 31.97 5.34 -20.17
CA LYS A 90 32.78 6.11 -19.20
C LYS A 90 33.32 5.27 -18.04
N TYR A 91 32.90 4.01 -17.93
CA TYR A 91 33.19 3.14 -16.80
C TYR A 91 34.28 2.12 -17.15
N THR A 92 35.10 1.76 -16.17
CA THR A 92 35.90 0.53 -16.23
C THR A 92 34.98 -0.69 -16.14
N PHE A 93 35.49 -1.87 -16.51
CA PHE A 93 34.74 -3.11 -16.30
C PHE A 93 34.34 -3.31 -14.83
N LYS A 94 35.22 -2.96 -13.89
CA LYS A 94 34.94 -3.06 -12.45
C LYS A 94 33.78 -2.15 -12.05
N GLU A 95 33.84 -0.86 -12.40
CA GLU A 95 32.75 0.10 -12.11
C GLU A 95 31.43 -0.30 -12.78
N PHE A 96 31.50 -0.81 -14.02
CA PHE A 96 30.32 -1.30 -14.71
C PHE A 96 29.69 -2.50 -13.97
N LYS A 97 30.51 -3.48 -13.56
CA LYS A 97 30.05 -4.70 -12.88
C LYS A 97 29.56 -4.45 -11.45
N GLU A 98 30.23 -3.57 -10.71
CA GLU A 98 29.96 -3.36 -9.28
C GLU A 98 28.96 -2.22 -9.03
N THR A 99 28.78 -1.29 -9.98
CA THR A 99 27.92 -0.11 -9.79
C THR A 99 26.79 -0.06 -10.80
N VAL A 100 27.09 -0.05 -12.10
CA VAL A 100 26.07 0.16 -13.15
C VAL A 100 25.11 -1.03 -13.24
N PHE A 101 25.65 -2.24 -13.37
CA PHE A 101 24.86 -3.45 -13.57
C PHE A 101 23.90 -3.77 -12.39
N PRO A 102 24.33 -3.68 -11.11
CA PRO A 102 23.43 -3.89 -9.98
C PRO A 102 22.36 -2.80 -9.87
N LEU A 103 22.69 -1.55 -10.21
CA LEU A 103 21.74 -0.45 -10.21
C LEU A 103 20.61 -0.66 -11.23
N VAL A 104 20.96 -0.97 -12.48
CA VAL A 104 19.95 -1.21 -13.52
C VAL A 104 19.11 -2.45 -13.19
N ARG A 105 19.71 -3.48 -12.58
CA ARG A 105 18.96 -4.63 -12.05
C ARG A 105 17.91 -4.23 -11.01
N LYS A 106 18.25 -3.32 -10.08
CA LYS A 106 17.30 -2.81 -9.08
C LYS A 106 16.16 -2.04 -9.74
N LYS A 107 16.46 -1.19 -10.72
CA LYS A 107 15.47 -0.45 -11.52
C LYS A 107 14.54 -1.39 -12.28
N ALA A 108 15.08 -2.41 -12.95
CA ALA A 108 14.29 -3.44 -13.61
C ALA A 108 13.37 -4.18 -12.63
N LYS A 109 13.89 -4.59 -11.45
CA LYS A 109 13.07 -5.23 -10.42
C LYS A 109 11.94 -4.31 -9.92
N PHE A 110 12.21 -3.01 -9.76
CA PHE A 110 11.19 -2.01 -9.40
C PHE A 110 10.08 -1.95 -10.46
N GLU A 111 10.45 -1.95 -11.74
CA GLU A 111 9.51 -1.89 -12.86
C GLU A 111 8.68 -3.18 -13.02
N GLU A 112 9.32 -4.34 -12.87
CA GLU A 112 8.70 -5.66 -13.03
C GLU A 112 7.85 -6.10 -11.83
N ASN A 113 8.16 -5.60 -10.63
CA ASN A 113 7.46 -5.94 -9.41
C ASN A 113 6.91 -4.66 -8.76
N PRO A 114 5.66 -4.29 -9.07
CA PRO A 114 5.04 -3.08 -8.55
C PRO A 114 4.97 -3.01 -7.03
N GLY A 115 4.82 -4.14 -6.34
CA GLY A 115 4.89 -4.20 -4.89
C GLY A 115 6.27 -3.83 -4.35
N PHE A 116 7.33 -4.32 -5.00
CA PHE A 116 8.70 -3.93 -4.64
C PHE A 116 8.92 -2.45 -4.95
N GLY A 117 8.36 -1.95 -6.05
CA GLY A 117 8.37 -0.53 -6.36
C GLY A 117 7.73 0.33 -5.27
N ALA A 118 6.50 -0.01 -4.85
CA ALA A 118 5.79 0.64 -3.76
C ALA A 118 6.61 0.64 -2.45
N PHE A 119 7.19 -0.50 -2.10
CA PHE A 119 8.10 -0.61 -0.94
C PHE A 119 9.28 0.36 -1.03
N ILE A 120 9.94 0.44 -2.18
CA ILE A 120 11.09 1.33 -2.37
C ILE A 120 10.69 2.81 -2.30
N VAL A 121 9.53 3.18 -2.86
CA VAL A 121 8.99 4.53 -2.72
C VAL A 121 8.85 4.87 -1.23
N ILE A 122 8.14 4.04 -0.45
CA ILE A 122 7.89 4.34 0.96
C ILE A 122 9.14 4.22 1.83
N LYS A 123 10.03 3.26 1.59
CA LYS A 123 11.28 3.09 2.35
C LYS A 123 12.15 4.35 2.28
N THR A 124 12.15 5.02 1.14
CA THR A 124 12.96 6.23 0.89
C THR A 124 12.25 7.53 1.25
N MET A 125 10.99 7.46 1.69
CA MET A 125 10.29 8.60 2.26
C MET A 125 10.97 9.05 3.56
N ARG A 126 11.33 10.34 3.63
CA ARG A 126 11.99 10.93 4.81
C ARG A 126 11.04 11.12 5.99
N ASP A 127 9.79 11.43 5.70
CA ASP A 127 8.75 11.57 6.70
C ASP A 127 8.37 10.19 7.24
N THR A 128 8.56 9.98 8.55
CA THR A 128 8.28 8.70 9.21
C THR A 128 6.82 8.55 9.63
N SER A 129 6.03 9.65 9.65
CA SER A 129 4.69 9.69 10.25
C SER A 129 3.72 8.65 9.66
N PHE A 130 3.82 8.41 8.36
CA PHE A 130 2.98 7.44 7.63
C PHE A 130 3.76 6.24 7.11
N LYS A 131 5.09 6.25 7.27
CA LYS A 131 5.98 5.26 6.66
C LYS A 131 5.67 3.86 7.15
N ASP A 132 5.69 3.64 8.47
CA ASP A 132 5.47 2.33 9.07
C ASP A 132 4.06 1.79 8.83
N THR A 133 3.04 2.65 8.90
CA THR A 133 1.66 2.26 8.59
C THR A 133 1.52 1.81 7.14
N THR A 134 2.19 2.52 6.22
CA THR A 134 2.16 2.16 4.80
C THR A 134 2.97 0.91 4.53
N LEU A 135 4.14 0.74 5.17
CA LEU A 135 4.93 -0.49 5.09
C LEU A 135 4.16 -1.71 5.60
N SER A 136 3.41 -1.57 6.70
CA SER A 136 2.50 -2.60 7.20
C SER A 136 1.47 -3.00 6.13
N GLY A 137 0.81 -2.02 5.50
CA GLY A 137 -0.14 -2.27 4.42
C GLY A 137 0.48 -2.95 3.19
N ILE A 138 1.69 -2.54 2.80
CA ILE A 138 2.45 -3.19 1.73
C ILE A 138 2.76 -4.65 2.10
N ALA A 139 3.29 -4.90 3.30
CA ALA A 139 3.61 -6.25 3.78
C ALA A 139 2.37 -7.16 3.76
N LYS A 140 1.23 -6.65 4.24
CA LYS A 140 -0.06 -7.36 4.17
C LYS A 140 -0.42 -7.70 2.71
N LYS A 141 -0.26 -6.78 1.77
CA LYS A 141 -0.55 -7.03 0.34
C LYS A 141 0.34 -8.12 -0.27
N PHE A 142 1.62 -8.15 0.12
CA PHE A 142 2.52 -9.23 -0.25
C PHE A 142 2.06 -10.58 0.34
N ALA A 143 1.62 -10.60 1.59
CA ALA A 143 1.11 -11.82 2.22
C ALA A 143 -0.20 -12.32 1.59
N GLU A 144 -1.12 -11.42 1.24
CA GLU A 144 -2.37 -11.74 0.51
C GLU A 144 -2.11 -12.38 -0.85
N THR A 145 -1.02 -12.02 -1.51
CA THR A 145 -0.62 -12.58 -2.81
C THR A 145 0.28 -13.81 -2.70
N GLY A 146 0.47 -14.34 -1.48
CA GLY A 146 1.31 -15.51 -1.19
C GLY A 146 2.82 -15.24 -1.19
N ASN A 147 3.24 -13.99 -1.37
CA ASN A 147 4.64 -13.57 -1.40
C ASN A 147 5.19 -13.29 0.02
N PHE A 148 5.11 -14.30 0.89
CA PHE A 148 5.37 -14.15 2.32
C PHE A 148 6.81 -13.75 2.67
N ASP A 149 7.81 -14.19 1.92
CA ASP A 149 9.22 -13.84 2.19
C ASP A 149 9.46 -12.34 2.03
N GLU A 150 8.83 -11.70 1.03
CA GLU A 150 8.89 -10.25 0.86
C GLU A 150 8.06 -9.54 1.93
N ALA A 151 6.88 -10.05 2.29
CA ALA A 151 6.09 -9.51 3.40
C ALA A 151 6.88 -9.44 4.71
N LEU A 152 7.63 -10.51 5.05
CA LEU A 152 8.46 -10.56 6.25
C LEU A 152 9.64 -9.57 6.20
N LYS A 153 10.31 -9.43 5.04
CA LYS A 153 11.38 -8.42 4.87
C LYS A 153 10.86 -6.99 5.06
N ILE A 154 9.66 -6.70 4.56
CA ILE A 154 9.04 -5.39 4.69
C ILE A 154 8.65 -5.16 6.15
N LYS A 155 8.06 -6.16 6.82
CA LYS A 155 7.78 -6.13 8.26
C LYS A 155 9.03 -5.81 9.08
N ASP A 156 10.18 -6.39 8.73
CA ASP A 156 11.43 -6.13 9.45
C ASP A 156 11.99 -4.71 9.23
N SER A 157 11.50 -3.99 8.22
CA SER A 157 11.81 -2.58 7.97
C SER A 157 10.91 -1.60 8.74
N ILE A 158 9.90 -2.09 9.48
CA ILE A 158 9.00 -1.27 10.31
C ILE A 158 9.68 -0.97 11.65
N GLU A 159 9.74 0.30 12.02
CA GLU A 159 10.38 0.74 13.27
C GLU A 159 9.41 0.74 14.46
N ASN A 160 8.16 1.15 14.24
CA ASN A 160 7.12 1.16 15.26
C ASN A 160 6.78 -0.27 15.69
N GLU A 161 7.05 -0.56 16.96
CA GLU A 161 6.93 -1.90 17.54
C GLU A 161 5.51 -2.46 17.45
N PHE A 162 4.48 -1.65 17.74
CA PHE A 162 3.09 -2.08 17.61
C PHE A 162 2.76 -2.44 16.16
N LEU A 163 3.13 -1.59 15.20
CA LEU A 163 2.89 -1.85 13.78
C LEU A 163 3.63 -3.10 13.32
N LYS A 164 4.89 -3.28 13.73
CA LYS A 164 5.67 -4.48 13.41
C LYS A 164 5.00 -5.76 13.91
N LEU A 165 4.49 -5.77 15.14
CA LEU A 165 3.83 -6.93 15.74
C LEU A 165 2.46 -7.22 15.10
N ILE A 166 1.65 -6.20 14.83
CA ILE A 166 0.35 -6.43 14.18
C ILE A 166 0.56 -6.91 12.74
N THR A 167 1.54 -6.36 12.00
CA THR A 167 1.90 -6.87 10.67
C THR A 167 2.34 -8.34 10.74
N LEU A 168 3.12 -8.73 11.75
CA LEU A 168 3.50 -10.14 11.95
C LEU A 168 2.27 -11.03 12.17
N CYS A 169 1.29 -10.57 12.95
CA CYS A 169 0.02 -11.29 13.16
C CYS A 169 -0.78 -11.40 11.86
N GLU A 170 -0.88 -10.32 11.07
CA GLU A 170 -1.57 -10.30 9.78
C GLU A 170 -0.89 -11.24 8.76
N ILE A 171 0.44 -11.29 8.73
CA ILE A 171 1.18 -12.24 7.88
C ILE A 171 0.89 -13.68 8.32
N ALA A 172 0.84 -13.95 9.63
CA ALA A 172 0.50 -15.26 10.17
C ALA A 172 -0.93 -15.70 9.83
N GLU A 173 -1.90 -14.79 9.93
CA GLU A 173 -3.29 -14.99 9.48
C GLU A 173 -3.32 -15.40 7.99
N LYS A 174 -2.59 -14.68 7.12
CA LYS A 174 -2.52 -15.01 5.69
C LYS A 174 -1.82 -16.34 5.42
N TYR A 175 -0.83 -16.73 6.21
CA TYR A 175 -0.28 -18.08 6.14
C TYR A 175 -1.33 -19.15 6.48
N ALA A 176 -2.13 -18.95 7.52
CA ALA A 176 -3.18 -19.87 7.92
C ALA A 176 -4.27 -20.00 6.83
N GLU A 177 -4.75 -18.87 6.29
CA GLU A 177 -5.72 -18.83 5.18
C GLU A 177 -5.22 -19.57 3.93
N ASN A 178 -3.91 -19.52 3.66
CA ASN A 178 -3.26 -20.22 2.54
C ASN A 178 -2.87 -21.68 2.89
N GLY A 179 -3.36 -22.25 3.99
CA GLY A 179 -3.13 -23.64 4.38
C GLY A 179 -1.74 -23.93 4.97
N HIS A 180 -0.93 -22.92 5.25
CA HIS A 180 0.40 -23.05 5.83
C HIS A 180 0.37 -22.93 7.35
N GLY A 181 -0.45 -23.75 8.01
CA GLY A 181 -0.72 -23.65 9.46
C GLY A 181 0.52 -23.69 10.35
N GLU A 182 1.51 -24.53 10.04
CA GLU A 182 2.76 -24.59 10.82
C GLU A 182 3.54 -23.26 10.81
N LYS A 183 3.63 -22.60 9.64
CA LYS A 183 4.27 -21.28 9.54
C LYS A 183 3.47 -20.22 10.29
N ALA A 184 2.14 -20.26 10.19
CA ALA A 184 1.26 -19.36 10.94
C ALA A 184 1.45 -19.52 12.46
N ASP A 185 1.56 -20.75 12.95
CA ASP A 185 1.80 -21.05 14.37
C ASP A 185 3.16 -20.52 14.85
N ILE A 186 4.22 -20.68 14.04
CA ILE A 186 5.55 -20.15 14.35
C ILE A 186 5.51 -18.63 14.51
N LEU A 187 4.93 -17.92 13.54
CA LEU A 187 4.86 -16.45 13.55
C LEU A 187 3.93 -15.93 14.66
N THR A 188 2.82 -16.63 14.93
CA THR A 188 1.91 -16.30 16.03
C THR A 188 2.60 -16.47 17.39
N THR A 189 3.37 -17.53 17.55
CA THR A 189 4.17 -17.76 18.76
C THR A 189 5.28 -16.72 18.91
N GLN A 190 5.93 -16.32 17.81
CA GLN A 190 6.90 -15.24 17.81
C GLN A 190 6.27 -13.92 18.25
N ALA A 191 5.10 -13.54 17.71
CA ALA A 191 4.38 -12.33 18.12
C ALA A 191 4.05 -12.34 19.62
N LEU A 192 3.65 -13.49 20.17
CA LEU A 192 3.39 -13.66 21.60
C LEU A 192 4.65 -13.47 22.47
N GLN A 193 5.80 -13.97 22.01
CA GLN A 193 7.08 -13.82 22.72
C GLN A 193 7.57 -12.36 22.72
N GLU A 194 7.39 -11.66 21.61
CA GLU A 194 7.80 -10.25 21.45
C GLU A 194 6.79 -9.28 22.10
N LEU A 195 5.59 -9.73 22.49
CA LEU A 195 4.56 -8.87 23.08
C LEU A 195 5.01 -8.13 24.36
N GLY A 196 5.93 -8.72 25.12
CA GLY A 196 6.37 -8.19 26.41
C GLY A 196 7.04 -6.82 26.36
N SER A 197 7.59 -6.41 25.21
CA SER A 197 8.21 -5.09 25.04
C SER A 197 7.20 -3.96 24.82
N LEU A 198 5.97 -4.30 24.41
CA LEU A 198 4.94 -3.31 24.20
C LEU A 198 4.50 -2.73 25.56
N ARG A 199 4.20 -1.43 25.64
CA ARG A 199 3.73 -0.79 26.89
C ARG A 199 2.28 -0.35 26.84
N ASP A 200 1.79 -0.04 25.64
CA ASP A 200 0.44 0.46 25.41
C ASP A 200 -0.60 -0.65 25.60
N SER A 201 -1.55 -0.47 26.54
CA SER A 201 -2.56 -1.48 26.86
C SER A 201 -3.54 -1.71 25.70
N TYR A 202 -3.81 -0.69 24.87
CA TYR A 202 -4.63 -0.85 23.67
C TYR A 202 -3.93 -1.77 22.66
N GLY A 203 -2.69 -1.44 22.30
CA GLY A 203 -1.88 -2.23 21.39
C GLY A 203 -1.71 -3.67 21.87
N LYS A 204 -1.42 -3.87 23.16
CA LYS A 204 -1.32 -5.22 23.75
C LYS A 204 -2.61 -6.02 23.60
N THR A 205 -3.74 -5.41 23.94
CA THR A 205 -5.06 -6.05 23.86
C THR A 205 -5.36 -6.47 22.42
N ARG A 206 -5.07 -5.59 21.44
CA ARG A 206 -5.28 -5.88 20.02
C ARG A 206 -4.38 -7.00 19.51
N ILE A 207 -3.10 -7.02 19.89
CA ILE A 207 -2.18 -8.10 19.50
C ILE A 207 -2.61 -9.43 20.13
N LEU A 208 -2.96 -9.47 21.43
CA LEU A 208 -3.46 -10.68 22.09
C LEU A 208 -4.73 -11.23 21.43
N THR A 209 -5.64 -10.34 21.04
CA THR A 209 -6.87 -10.70 20.34
C THR A 209 -6.57 -11.28 18.95
N SER A 210 -5.59 -10.70 18.23
CA SER A 210 -5.14 -11.19 16.93
C SER A 210 -4.45 -12.55 17.03
N ILE A 211 -3.57 -12.73 18.03
CA ILE A 211 -2.92 -14.01 18.35
C ILE A 211 -3.96 -15.09 18.65
N ALA A 212 -4.99 -14.76 19.43
CA ALA A 212 -6.08 -15.69 19.70
C ALA A 212 -6.84 -16.06 18.42
N GLY A 213 -7.13 -15.09 17.55
CA GLY A 213 -7.71 -15.32 16.22
C GLY A 213 -6.89 -16.32 15.40
N ASN A 214 -5.58 -16.10 15.30
CA ASN A 214 -4.66 -16.95 14.55
C ASN A 214 -4.60 -18.37 15.13
N PHE A 215 -4.55 -18.52 16.45
CA PHE A 215 -4.59 -19.85 17.07
C PHE A 215 -5.92 -20.57 16.82
N LEU A 216 -7.05 -19.86 16.71
CA LEU A 216 -8.31 -20.49 16.29
C LEU A 216 -8.24 -20.97 14.84
N ASP A 217 -7.64 -20.18 13.94
CA ASP A 217 -7.50 -20.54 12.53
C ASP A 217 -6.60 -21.77 12.30
N THR A 218 -5.62 -21.99 13.18
CA THR A 218 -4.77 -23.18 13.16
C THR A 218 -5.24 -24.31 14.08
N GLY A 219 -6.39 -24.15 14.74
CA GLY A 219 -7.06 -25.20 15.52
C GLY A 219 -6.65 -25.34 17.00
N HIS A 220 -5.83 -24.42 17.53
CA HIS A 220 -5.38 -24.39 18.94
C HIS A 220 -6.35 -23.62 19.84
N LYS A 221 -7.55 -24.16 20.03
CA LYS A 221 -8.63 -23.49 20.78
C LYS A 221 -8.25 -23.10 22.21
N GLU A 222 -7.55 -23.96 22.93
CA GLU A 222 -7.16 -23.70 24.33
C GLU A 222 -6.23 -22.49 24.42
N LYS A 223 -5.21 -22.42 23.56
CA LYS A 223 -4.28 -21.26 23.48
C LYS A 223 -5.02 -19.98 23.12
N ALA A 224 -6.00 -20.05 22.22
CA ALA A 224 -6.81 -18.90 21.87
C ALA A 224 -7.59 -18.37 23.09
N LEU A 225 -8.23 -19.26 23.85
CA LEU A 225 -8.98 -18.89 25.05
C LEU A 225 -8.09 -18.31 26.16
N GLU A 226 -6.88 -18.84 26.33
CA GLU A 226 -5.88 -18.27 27.24
C GLU A 226 -5.51 -16.84 26.85
N ASN A 227 -5.23 -16.60 25.56
CA ASN A 227 -4.88 -15.27 25.06
C ASN A 227 -6.06 -14.29 25.11
N LEU A 228 -7.30 -14.73 24.89
CA LEU A 228 -8.49 -13.89 25.06
C LEU A 228 -8.69 -13.48 26.52
N SER A 229 -8.46 -14.39 27.47
CA SER A 229 -8.51 -14.06 28.90
C SER A 229 -7.47 -13.00 29.28
N LEU A 230 -6.26 -13.08 28.71
CA LEU A 230 -5.23 -12.05 28.88
C LEU A 230 -5.62 -10.72 28.21
N ALA A 231 -6.25 -10.77 27.03
CA ALA A 231 -6.76 -9.59 26.34
C ALA A 231 -7.83 -8.88 27.17
N GLU A 232 -8.79 -9.62 27.75
CA GLU A 232 -9.81 -9.07 28.66
C GLU A 232 -9.20 -8.37 29.86
N GLN A 233 -8.22 -9.01 30.51
CA GLN A 233 -7.52 -8.42 31.67
C GLN A 233 -6.80 -7.12 31.29
N THR A 234 -6.14 -7.10 30.13
CA THR A 234 -5.42 -5.92 29.64
C THR A 234 -6.38 -4.81 29.20
N ALA A 235 -7.54 -5.17 28.64
CA ALA A 235 -8.56 -4.21 28.18
C ALA A 235 -9.12 -3.35 29.32
N VAL A 236 -9.05 -3.83 30.57
CA VAL A 236 -9.46 -3.05 31.75
C VAL A 236 -8.65 -1.76 31.87
N GLU A 237 -7.36 -1.80 31.53
CA GLU A 237 -6.40 -0.69 31.63
C GLU A 237 -6.53 0.35 30.50
N ILE A 238 -7.34 0.07 29.47
CA ILE A 238 -7.55 1.01 28.37
C ILE A 238 -8.37 2.21 28.87
N THR A 239 -7.72 3.36 28.97
CA THR A 239 -8.34 4.59 29.49
C THR A 239 -9.35 5.21 28.51
N PRO A 240 -9.05 5.38 27.21
CA PRO A 240 -10.03 5.98 26.30
C PRO A 240 -11.23 5.06 26.11
N ALA A 241 -12.41 5.51 26.56
CA ALA A 241 -13.65 4.72 26.53
C ALA A 241 -14.01 4.26 25.10
N TYR A 242 -13.76 5.08 24.09
CA TYR A 242 -13.90 4.70 22.68
C TYR A 242 -13.06 3.45 22.35
N SER A 243 -11.74 3.53 22.61
CA SER A 243 -10.79 2.45 22.32
C SER A 243 -11.12 1.20 23.12
N LYS A 244 -11.56 1.35 24.37
CA LYS A 244 -11.98 0.23 25.22
C LYS A 244 -13.22 -0.46 24.67
N ALA A 245 -14.26 0.29 24.29
CA ALA A 245 -15.48 -0.28 23.72
C ALA A 245 -15.21 -1.04 22.41
N SER A 246 -14.36 -0.48 21.54
CA SER A 246 -13.92 -1.12 20.30
C SER A 246 -13.18 -2.44 20.57
N MET A 247 -12.22 -2.46 21.50
CA MET A 247 -11.52 -3.70 21.87
C MET A 247 -12.43 -4.75 22.48
N LEU A 248 -13.39 -4.36 23.32
CA LEU A 248 -14.39 -5.29 23.86
C LEU A 248 -15.23 -5.94 22.75
N CYS A 249 -15.58 -5.18 21.71
CA CYS A 249 -16.27 -5.73 20.54
C CYS A 249 -15.40 -6.76 19.79
N GLU A 250 -14.13 -6.43 19.52
CA GLU A 250 -13.19 -7.35 18.85
C GLU A 250 -12.99 -8.64 19.66
N ILE A 251 -12.75 -8.54 20.97
CA ILE A 251 -12.65 -9.70 21.87
C ILE A 251 -13.93 -10.54 21.81
N GLY A 252 -15.11 -9.90 21.82
CA GLY A 252 -16.41 -10.57 21.72
C GLY A 252 -16.58 -11.37 20.42
N LEU A 253 -16.14 -10.82 19.28
CA LEU A 253 -16.16 -11.52 17.99
C LEU A 253 -15.27 -12.77 18.02
N VAL A 254 -14.07 -12.68 18.59
CA VAL A 254 -13.15 -13.83 18.66
C VAL A 254 -13.65 -14.88 19.65
N TYR A 255 -14.28 -14.48 20.77
CA TYR A 255 -14.97 -15.44 21.64
C TYR A 255 -16.10 -16.17 20.94
N ARG A 256 -16.89 -15.48 20.10
CA ARG A 256 -17.92 -16.13 19.28
C ARG A 256 -17.31 -17.15 18.32
N LYS A 257 -16.21 -16.79 17.64
CA LYS A 257 -15.46 -17.71 16.76
C LYS A 257 -14.95 -18.94 17.54
N ALA A 258 -14.57 -18.77 18.81
CA ALA A 258 -14.20 -19.87 19.70
C ALA A 258 -15.40 -20.67 20.26
N GLY A 259 -16.64 -20.32 19.92
CA GLY A 259 -17.86 -20.93 20.45
C GLY A 259 -18.11 -20.62 21.93
N GLN A 260 -17.65 -19.48 22.43
CA GLN A 260 -17.90 -18.97 23.78
C GLN A 260 -18.98 -17.88 23.75
N ASP A 261 -20.21 -18.31 23.52
CA ASP A 261 -21.35 -17.42 23.30
C ASP A 261 -21.64 -16.49 24.49
N GLU A 262 -21.58 -17.02 25.70
CA GLU A 262 -21.84 -16.26 26.94
C GLU A 262 -20.79 -15.17 27.15
N LYS A 263 -19.50 -15.49 26.94
CA LYS A 263 -18.41 -14.51 27.04
C LYS A 263 -18.51 -13.44 25.96
N ALA A 264 -18.87 -13.83 24.73
CA ALA A 264 -19.11 -12.86 23.66
C ALA A 264 -20.21 -11.87 24.05
N ASP A 265 -21.34 -12.35 24.58
CA ASP A 265 -22.46 -11.51 25.02
C ASP A 265 -22.10 -10.63 26.24
N GLU A 266 -21.24 -11.13 27.13
CA GLU A 266 -20.66 -10.35 28.23
C GLU A 266 -19.82 -9.18 27.70
N GLN A 267 -18.90 -9.44 26.77
CA GLN A 267 -18.05 -8.38 26.21
C GLN A 267 -18.86 -7.34 25.45
N MET A 268 -19.88 -7.76 24.70
CA MET A 268 -20.81 -6.82 24.05
C MET A 268 -21.57 -5.96 25.08
N SER A 269 -21.98 -6.54 26.20
CA SER A 269 -22.63 -5.80 27.29
C SER A 269 -21.68 -4.80 27.96
N ASN A 270 -20.41 -5.17 28.13
CA ASN A 270 -19.37 -4.28 28.65
C ASN A 270 -19.04 -3.14 27.68
N ALA A 271 -19.05 -3.40 26.37
CA ALA A 271 -18.87 -2.38 25.34
C ALA A 271 -20.00 -1.33 25.40
N LEU A 272 -21.26 -1.76 25.52
CA LEU A 272 -22.41 -0.86 25.68
C LEU A 272 -22.32 0.01 26.94
N LYS A 273 -21.99 -0.59 28.09
CA LYS A 273 -21.77 0.16 29.34
C LYS A 273 -20.64 1.18 29.19
N THR A 274 -19.57 0.81 28.48
CA THR A 274 -18.45 1.71 28.21
C THR A 274 -18.89 2.87 27.31
N ALA A 275 -19.68 2.59 26.27
CA ALA A 275 -20.25 3.63 25.39
C ALA A 275 -21.13 4.61 26.17
N ASP A 276 -21.88 4.14 27.17
CA ASP A 276 -22.72 5.00 28.00
C ASP A 276 -21.93 6.01 28.85
N SER A 277 -20.65 5.74 29.10
CA SER A 277 -19.76 6.66 29.84
C SER A 277 -19.12 7.75 28.97
N ILE A 278 -19.40 7.78 27.66
CA ILE A 278 -18.86 8.77 26.73
C ILE A 278 -19.71 10.03 26.73
N ASP A 279 -19.14 11.14 27.21
CA ASP A 279 -19.82 12.43 27.30
C ASP A 279 -20.08 13.09 25.94
N ASN A 280 -19.14 12.97 25.00
CA ASN A 280 -19.31 13.54 23.67
C ASN A 280 -20.34 12.72 22.87
N LEU A 281 -21.50 13.32 22.59
CA LEU A 281 -22.63 12.63 21.96
C LEU A 281 -22.32 12.13 20.55
N THR A 282 -21.50 12.85 19.78
CA THR A 282 -21.05 12.41 18.45
C THR A 282 -20.17 11.18 18.54
N SER A 283 -19.18 11.19 19.43
CA SER A 283 -18.30 10.03 19.70
C SER A 283 -19.11 8.84 20.24
N ARG A 284 -20.07 9.09 21.14
CA ARG A 284 -20.96 8.04 21.66
C ARG A 284 -21.82 7.43 20.56
N THR A 285 -22.36 8.26 19.66
CA THR A 285 -23.12 7.80 18.49
C THR A 285 -22.27 6.88 17.61
N ARG A 286 -21.01 7.25 17.34
CA ARG A 286 -20.07 6.42 16.57
C ARG A 286 -19.79 5.07 17.23
N VAL A 287 -19.49 5.07 18.53
CA VAL A 287 -19.25 3.81 19.27
C VAL A 287 -20.49 2.91 19.26
N LEU A 288 -21.70 3.47 19.38
CA LEU A 288 -22.92 2.68 19.27
C LEU A 288 -23.10 2.08 17.88
N ILE A 289 -22.70 2.78 16.81
CA ILE A 289 -22.70 2.24 15.45
C ILE A 289 -21.70 1.07 15.34
N ASP A 290 -20.48 1.20 15.87
CA ASP A 290 -19.49 0.11 15.85
C ASP A 290 -19.97 -1.12 16.63
N ILE A 291 -20.66 -0.89 17.75
CA ILE A 291 -21.32 -1.96 18.53
C ILE A 291 -22.46 -2.60 17.72
N ALA A 292 -23.25 -1.80 16.99
CA ALA A 292 -24.32 -2.31 16.13
C ALA A 292 -23.76 -3.16 14.97
N ASP A 293 -22.67 -2.74 14.33
CA ASP A 293 -21.95 -3.52 13.32
C ASP A 293 -21.46 -4.86 13.88
N THR A 294 -20.97 -4.85 15.12
CA THR A 294 -20.55 -6.07 15.80
C THR A 294 -21.75 -7.00 16.07
N PHE A 295 -22.89 -6.47 16.53
CA PHE A 295 -24.11 -7.27 16.65
C PHE A 295 -24.61 -7.81 15.31
N GLN A 296 -24.45 -7.04 14.23
CA GLN A 296 -24.79 -7.47 12.88
C GLN A 296 -23.92 -8.67 12.46
N LYS A 297 -22.60 -8.60 12.67
CA LYS A 297 -21.66 -9.72 12.42
C LYS A 297 -21.97 -10.95 13.26
N LEU A 298 -22.51 -10.77 14.47
CA LEU A 298 -22.99 -11.85 15.34
C LEU A 298 -24.40 -12.37 14.98
N GLY A 299 -25.05 -11.83 13.93
CA GLY A 299 -26.39 -12.22 13.48
C GLY A 299 -27.52 -11.77 14.42
N LYS A 300 -27.29 -10.79 15.31
CA LYS A 300 -28.25 -10.33 16.32
C LYS A 300 -29.05 -9.11 15.83
N LYS A 301 -29.83 -9.29 14.75
CA LYS A 301 -30.55 -8.20 14.07
C LYS A 301 -31.42 -7.32 15.00
N ASP A 302 -32.15 -7.92 15.94
CA ASP A 302 -33.00 -7.16 16.89
C ASP A 302 -32.19 -6.17 17.75
N LYS A 303 -30.93 -6.53 18.07
CA LYS A 303 -30.02 -5.64 18.81
C LYS A 303 -29.55 -4.49 17.93
N VAL A 304 -29.25 -4.74 16.65
CA VAL A 304 -28.83 -3.71 15.69
C VAL A 304 -29.85 -2.57 15.62
N ASP A 305 -31.12 -2.88 15.39
CA ASP A 305 -32.17 -1.88 15.28
C ASP A 305 -32.38 -1.11 16.59
N THR A 306 -32.28 -1.80 17.73
CA THR A 306 -32.35 -1.18 19.07
C THR A 306 -31.21 -0.19 19.28
N ILE A 307 -29.98 -0.58 18.96
CA ILE A 307 -28.79 0.26 19.15
C ILE A 307 -28.76 1.44 18.18
N LEU A 308 -29.15 1.25 16.91
CA LEU A 308 -29.28 2.37 15.96
C LEU A 308 -30.36 3.36 16.38
N SER A 309 -31.47 2.89 16.96
CA SER A 309 -32.50 3.76 17.53
C SER A 309 -31.97 4.56 18.73
N GLN A 310 -31.16 3.93 19.59
CA GLN A 310 -30.47 4.62 20.69
C GLN A 310 -29.49 5.67 20.16
N ALA A 311 -28.71 5.34 19.13
CA ALA A 311 -27.78 6.25 18.48
C ALA A 311 -28.50 7.47 17.87
N LEU A 312 -29.64 7.25 17.19
CA LEU A 312 -30.49 8.34 16.68
C LEU A 312 -30.98 9.28 17.77
N LYS A 313 -31.43 8.71 18.90
CA LYS A 313 -31.89 9.49 20.05
C LYS A 313 -30.76 10.35 20.63
N ILE A 314 -29.61 9.75 20.90
CA ILE A 314 -28.43 10.45 21.41
C ILE A 314 -28.00 11.57 20.46
N ASN A 315 -27.96 11.28 19.15
CA ASN A 315 -27.61 12.28 18.15
C ASN A 315 -28.63 13.43 18.10
N SER A 316 -29.91 13.17 18.36
CA SER A 316 -30.92 14.24 18.40
C SER A 316 -30.75 15.21 19.57
N ASP A 317 -30.06 14.79 20.63
CA ASP A 317 -29.75 15.60 21.82
C ASP A 317 -28.47 16.44 21.64
N ALA A 318 -27.73 16.27 20.53
CA ALA A 318 -26.56 17.10 20.23
C ALA A 318 -26.96 18.57 20.02
N LYS A 319 -26.19 19.49 20.62
CA LYS A 319 -26.55 20.91 20.70
C LYS A 319 -26.39 21.64 19.37
N ASP A 320 -25.28 21.40 18.68
CA ASP A 320 -24.96 22.05 17.42
C ASP A 320 -25.47 21.23 16.23
N VAL A 321 -25.89 21.97 15.20
CA VAL A 321 -26.48 21.41 13.98
C VAL A 321 -25.47 20.56 13.20
N SER A 322 -24.21 20.98 13.19
CA SER A 322 -23.12 20.30 12.48
C SER A 322 -22.85 18.90 13.04
N SER A 323 -22.76 18.75 14.37
CA SER A 323 -22.64 17.44 15.03
C SER A 323 -23.83 16.54 14.76
N ARG A 324 -25.05 17.11 14.74
CA ARG A 324 -26.27 16.35 14.41
C ARG A 324 -26.24 15.81 12.98
N ILE A 325 -25.75 16.59 12.02
CA ILE A 325 -25.56 16.14 10.63
C ILE A 325 -24.49 15.05 10.57
N GLU A 326 -23.37 15.21 11.28
CA GLU A 326 -22.29 14.23 11.33
C GLU A 326 -22.74 12.88 11.91
N GLY A 327 -23.51 12.90 13.00
CA GLY A 327 -24.09 11.69 13.56
C GLY A 327 -25.18 11.10 12.67
N LEU A 328 -26.06 11.92 12.07
CA LEU A 328 -27.07 11.43 11.12
C LEU A 328 -26.41 10.75 9.92
N TYR A 329 -25.36 11.36 9.36
CA TYR A 329 -24.57 10.80 8.28
C TYR A 329 -24.02 9.42 8.66
N SER A 330 -23.41 9.30 9.85
CA SER A 330 -22.88 8.01 10.34
C SER A 330 -23.97 6.95 10.48
N ILE A 331 -25.16 7.34 10.98
CA ILE A 331 -26.30 6.43 11.13
C ILE A 331 -26.92 6.04 9.78
N VAL A 332 -26.97 6.96 8.82
CA VAL A 332 -27.40 6.67 7.44
C VAL A 332 -26.50 5.60 6.83
N ASN A 333 -25.19 5.78 6.92
CA ASN A 333 -24.22 4.79 6.41
C ASN A 333 -24.45 3.42 7.04
N ALA A 334 -24.55 3.36 8.37
CA ALA A 334 -24.82 2.10 9.08
C ALA A 334 -26.13 1.44 8.62
N ASN A 335 -27.19 2.21 8.39
CA ASN A 335 -28.44 1.66 7.86
C ASN A 335 -28.29 1.13 6.43
N VAL A 336 -27.51 1.79 5.57
CA VAL A 336 -27.21 1.28 4.23
C VAL A 336 -26.44 -0.05 4.33
N ASP A 337 -25.38 -0.08 5.13
CA ASP A 337 -24.51 -1.25 5.30
C ASP A 337 -25.27 -2.47 5.86
N PHE A 338 -26.26 -2.23 6.72
CA PHE A 338 -27.11 -3.29 7.29
C PHE A 338 -28.33 -3.64 6.43
N GLY A 339 -28.48 -3.04 5.25
CA GLY A 339 -29.58 -3.29 4.30
C GLY A 339 -30.90 -2.59 4.64
N ASN A 340 -30.90 -1.65 5.58
CA ASN A 340 -32.05 -0.84 5.99
C ASN A 340 -32.19 0.43 5.12
N THR A 341 -32.13 0.28 3.79
CA THR A 341 -32.07 1.40 2.83
C THR A 341 -33.26 2.36 2.92
N ASP A 342 -34.48 1.87 3.18
CA ASP A 342 -35.65 2.75 3.32
C ASP A 342 -35.56 3.68 4.53
N THR A 343 -34.99 3.19 5.64
CA THR A 343 -34.73 4.00 6.83
C THR A 343 -33.64 5.01 6.53
N ALA A 344 -32.56 4.59 5.86
CA ALA A 344 -31.48 5.47 5.43
C ALA A 344 -31.99 6.63 4.55
N LYS A 345 -32.86 6.35 3.56
CA LYS A 345 -33.50 7.36 2.69
C LYS A 345 -34.33 8.37 3.47
N LYS A 346 -35.06 7.96 4.51
CA LYS A 346 -35.81 8.89 5.37
C LYS A 346 -34.87 9.76 6.22
N LEU A 347 -33.77 9.20 6.69
CA LEU A 347 -32.80 9.90 7.53
C LEU A 347 -31.97 10.92 6.74
N VAL A 348 -31.57 10.60 5.50
CA VAL A 348 -30.84 11.56 4.66
C VAL A 348 -31.69 12.79 4.32
N SER A 349 -33.00 12.64 4.08
CA SER A 349 -33.89 13.80 3.91
C SER A 349 -33.92 14.71 5.14
N LYS A 350 -33.94 14.14 6.34
CA LYS A 350 -33.84 14.93 7.59
C LYS A 350 -32.48 15.65 7.70
N ALA A 351 -31.40 14.98 7.31
CA ALA A 351 -30.07 15.58 7.31
C ALA A 351 -29.98 16.73 6.29
N PHE A 352 -30.63 16.60 5.14
CA PHE A 352 -30.72 17.65 4.11
C PHE A 352 -31.48 18.89 4.59
N ASP A 353 -32.65 18.71 5.21
CA ASP A 353 -33.40 19.82 5.80
C ASP A 353 -32.56 20.55 6.87
N LEU A 354 -31.85 19.77 7.68
CA LEU A 354 -30.98 20.28 8.72
C LEU A 354 -29.79 21.06 8.16
N ALA A 355 -29.11 20.54 7.13
CA ALA A 355 -28.02 21.24 6.45
C ALA A 355 -28.49 22.56 5.83
N ASN A 356 -29.69 22.60 5.25
CA ASN A 356 -30.25 23.83 4.69
C ASN A 356 -30.64 24.88 5.73
N SER A 357 -30.82 24.47 6.99
CA SER A 357 -31.09 25.40 8.11
C SER A 357 -29.83 26.10 8.64
N ILE A 358 -28.63 25.64 8.27
CA ILE A 358 -27.37 26.27 8.67
C ILE A 358 -27.25 27.64 8.00
N LYS A 359 -26.95 28.67 8.80
CA LYS A 359 -26.80 30.05 8.33
C LYS A 359 -25.38 30.37 7.88
N ASP A 360 -24.38 29.79 8.54
CA ASP A 360 -22.99 29.98 8.17
C ASP A 360 -22.71 29.28 6.83
N PRO A 361 -22.24 29.99 5.78
CA PRO A 361 -22.04 29.40 4.46
C PRO A 361 -21.00 28.27 4.44
N GLU A 362 -19.96 28.36 5.26
CA GLU A 362 -18.87 27.37 5.29
C GLU A 362 -19.34 26.07 5.97
N GLU A 363 -19.99 26.19 7.13
CA GLU A 363 -20.62 25.06 7.82
C GLU A 363 -21.73 24.44 6.96
N LYS A 364 -22.52 25.26 6.25
CA LYS A 364 -23.56 24.79 5.34
C LYS A 364 -22.96 23.97 4.20
N ASN A 365 -21.90 24.45 3.55
CA ASN A 365 -21.20 23.74 2.47
C ASN A 365 -20.66 22.39 2.97
N THR A 366 -20.07 22.37 4.17
CA THR A 366 -19.59 21.13 4.80
C THR A 366 -20.74 20.15 5.09
N GLY A 367 -21.87 20.65 5.59
CA GLY A 367 -23.07 19.85 5.83
C GLY A 367 -23.67 19.29 4.54
N LEU A 368 -23.78 20.12 3.49
CA LEU A 368 -24.26 19.71 2.18
C LEU A 368 -23.34 18.67 1.52
N ALA A 369 -22.02 18.77 1.68
CA ALA A 369 -21.08 17.75 1.22
C ALA A 369 -21.39 16.38 1.84
N LYS A 370 -21.52 16.31 3.17
CA LYS A 370 -21.89 15.05 3.87
C LYS A 370 -23.26 14.51 3.44
N VAL A 371 -24.23 15.40 3.27
CA VAL A 371 -25.58 15.00 2.82
C VAL A 371 -25.57 14.47 1.39
N SER A 372 -24.79 15.08 0.49
CA SER A 372 -24.66 14.58 -0.89
C SER A 372 -24.06 13.17 -0.94
N ASP A 373 -23.03 12.90 -0.14
CA ASP A 373 -22.47 11.57 -0.01
C ASP A 373 -23.51 10.57 0.55
N ALA A 374 -24.25 10.96 1.58
CA ALA A 374 -25.34 10.14 2.11
C ALA A 374 -26.43 9.83 1.06
N PHE A 375 -26.80 10.80 0.20
CA PHE A 375 -27.74 10.54 -0.90
C PHE A 375 -27.18 9.51 -1.88
N ALA A 376 -25.92 9.68 -2.32
CA ALA A 376 -25.25 8.73 -3.21
C ALA A 376 -25.19 7.32 -2.60
N LYS A 377 -24.86 7.19 -1.30
CA LYS A 377 -24.88 5.89 -0.59
C LYS A 377 -26.26 5.24 -0.53
N THR A 378 -27.33 6.03 -0.52
CA THR A 378 -28.70 5.49 -0.62
C THR A 378 -29.14 5.17 -2.06
N GLY A 379 -28.24 5.33 -3.04
CA GLY A 379 -28.45 5.10 -4.47
C GLY A 379 -29.05 6.29 -5.23
N ASP A 380 -29.27 7.44 -4.57
CA ASP A 380 -29.81 8.64 -5.21
C ASP A 380 -28.66 9.53 -5.70
N PHE A 381 -27.96 9.05 -6.74
CA PHE A 381 -26.84 9.76 -7.32
C PHE A 381 -27.27 11.08 -7.97
N GLU A 382 -28.44 11.14 -8.61
CA GLU A 382 -28.96 12.39 -9.18
C GLU A 382 -29.07 13.48 -8.12
N LYS A 383 -29.69 13.19 -6.97
CA LYS A 383 -29.80 14.16 -5.88
C LYS A 383 -28.45 14.54 -5.29
N ALA A 384 -27.54 13.58 -5.15
CA ALA A 384 -26.18 13.84 -4.71
C ALA A 384 -25.49 14.87 -5.62
N PHE A 385 -25.56 14.69 -6.94
CA PHE A 385 -24.98 15.65 -7.90
C PHE A 385 -25.64 17.02 -7.84
N GLU A 386 -26.96 17.09 -7.78
CA GLU A 386 -27.68 18.36 -7.64
C GLU A 386 -27.14 19.15 -6.45
N ILE A 387 -27.00 18.50 -5.30
CA ILE A 387 -26.50 19.13 -4.07
C ILE A 387 -25.05 19.58 -4.23
N VAL A 388 -24.17 18.73 -4.77
CA VAL A 388 -22.76 19.08 -4.97
C VAL A 388 -22.58 20.28 -5.90
N GLN A 389 -23.46 20.47 -6.89
CA GLN A 389 -23.38 21.66 -7.74
C GLN A 389 -23.74 22.96 -7.02
N THR A 390 -24.47 22.89 -5.91
CA THR A 390 -24.79 24.06 -5.07
C THR A 390 -23.68 24.44 -4.09
N ILE A 391 -22.68 23.58 -3.87
CA ILE A 391 -21.57 23.87 -2.96
C ILE A 391 -20.61 24.87 -3.62
N GLU A 392 -20.44 26.03 -2.99
CA GLU A 392 -19.56 27.10 -3.48
C GLU A 392 -18.10 26.92 -3.05
N ASP A 393 -17.86 26.33 -1.88
CA ASP A 393 -16.51 26.04 -1.39
C ASP A 393 -15.86 24.91 -2.21
N PHE A 394 -14.78 25.24 -2.92
CA PHE A 394 -14.09 24.28 -3.78
C PHE A 394 -13.48 23.11 -3.02
N HIS A 395 -13.07 23.29 -1.76
CA HIS A 395 -12.53 22.18 -0.98
C HIS A 395 -13.63 21.14 -0.69
N SER A 396 -14.74 21.56 -0.07
CA SER A 396 -15.90 20.73 0.24
C SER A 396 -16.51 20.10 -1.02
N LYS A 397 -16.61 20.87 -2.12
CA LYS A 397 -17.09 20.36 -3.41
C LYS A 397 -16.20 19.25 -3.96
N THR A 398 -14.88 19.42 -3.85
CA THR A 398 -13.92 18.43 -4.33
C THR A 398 -14.02 17.13 -3.54
N LEU A 399 -14.07 17.21 -2.20
CA LEU A 399 -14.23 16.03 -1.36
C LEU A 399 -15.53 15.28 -1.67
N ALA A 400 -16.65 16.01 -1.80
CA ALA A 400 -17.93 15.40 -2.14
C ALA A 400 -17.92 14.71 -3.53
N LEU A 401 -17.31 15.33 -4.55
CA LEU A 401 -17.14 14.70 -5.85
C LEU A 401 -16.25 13.46 -5.77
N SER A 402 -15.16 13.50 -5.00
CA SER A 402 -14.29 12.34 -4.78
C SER A 402 -15.05 11.17 -4.15
N GLU A 403 -15.86 11.41 -3.12
CA GLU A 403 -16.66 10.35 -2.50
C GLU A 403 -17.69 9.75 -3.47
N ILE A 404 -18.41 10.60 -4.23
CA ILE A 404 -19.36 10.11 -5.23
C ILE A 404 -18.66 9.29 -6.33
N ALA A 405 -17.44 9.70 -6.75
CA ALA A 405 -16.64 8.93 -7.69
C ALA A 405 -16.30 7.53 -7.12
N SER A 406 -15.95 7.46 -5.84
CA SER A 406 -15.69 6.18 -5.16
C SER A 406 -16.93 5.29 -5.13
N LEU A 407 -18.10 5.86 -4.84
CA LEU A 407 -19.35 5.11 -4.79
C LEU A 407 -19.78 4.58 -6.15
N TYR A 408 -19.62 5.35 -7.23
CA TYR A 408 -19.83 4.81 -8.58
C TYR A 408 -18.89 3.66 -8.91
N ASN A 409 -17.65 3.72 -8.41
CA ASN A 409 -16.72 2.63 -8.60
C ASN A 409 -17.15 1.36 -7.84
N GLN A 410 -17.64 1.51 -6.62
CA GLN A 410 -18.21 0.41 -5.82
C GLN A 410 -19.47 -0.20 -6.47
N ASP A 411 -20.28 0.62 -7.14
CA ASP A 411 -21.44 0.18 -7.95
C ASP A 411 -21.02 -0.44 -9.31
N GLY A 412 -19.72 -0.42 -9.65
CA GLY A 412 -19.16 -0.97 -10.88
C GLY A 412 -19.22 -0.03 -12.09
N ASP A 413 -19.77 1.17 -11.97
CA ASP A 413 -19.79 2.19 -13.03
C ASP A 413 -18.47 2.97 -13.06
N LYS A 414 -17.38 2.29 -13.43
CA LYS A 414 -16.03 2.87 -13.55
C LYS A 414 -16.00 4.11 -14.46
N LYS A 415 -16.85 4.13 -15.50
CA LYS A 415 -16.93 5.24 -16.45
C LYS A 415 -17.44 6.51 -15.77
N LYS A 416 -18.54 6.42 -15.02
CA LYS A 416 -19.03 7.56 -14.24
C LYS A 416 -18.06 7.93 -13.13
N ALA A 417 -17.49 6.96 -12.42
CA ALA A 417 -16.46 7.21 -11.41
C ALA A 417 -15.32 8.08 -11.99
N TYR A 418 -14.78 7.71 -13.15
CA TYR A 418 -13.75 8.48 -13.85
C TYR A 418 -14.21 9.90 -14.22
N GLN A 419 -15.43 10.05 -14.77
CA GLN A 419 -15.98 11.35 -15.15
C GLN A 419 -16.13 12.28 -13.93
N VAL A 420 -16.54 11.73 -12.80
CA VAL A 420 -16.75 12.48 -11.56
C VAL A 420 -15.41 12.83 -10.91
N ALA A 421 -14.43 11.92 -10.93
CA ALA A 421 -13.06 12.21 -10.53
C ALA A 421 -12.44 13.35 -11.37
N ALA A 422 -12.74 13.42 -12.67
CA ALA A 422 -12.32 14.53 -13.52
C ALA A 422 -12.97 15.87 -13.13
N GLN A 423 -14.25 15.87 -12.72
CA GLN A 423 -14.88 17.08 -12.16
C GLN A 423 -14.25 17.48 -10.82
N ALA A 424 -13.93 16.49 -9.96
CA ALA A 424 -13.21 16.74 -8.71
C ALA A 424 -11.85 17.39 -8.98
N LEU A 425 -11.12 16.91 -9.99
CA LEU A 425 -9.84 17.51 -10.41
C LEU A 425 -9.99 18.96 -10.89
N GLU A 426 -11.03 19.29 -11.65
CA GLU A 426 -11.29 20.67 -12.06
C GLU A 426 -11.56 21.58 -10.85
N SER A 427 -12.35 21.09 -9.89
CA SER A 427 -12.63 21.79 -8.64
C SER A 427 -11.36 21.98 -7.79
N ALA A 428 -10.53 20.94 -7.67
CA ALA A 428 -9.25 20.98 -6.95
C ALA A 428 -8.29 22.04 -7.52
N GLY A 429 -8.34 22.27 -8.84
CA GLY A 429 -7.56 23.30 -9.51
C GLY A 429 -7.85 24.72 -9.00
N LYS A 430 -9.04 24.96 -8.44
CA LYS A 430 -9.52 26.25 -7.93
C LYS A 430 -9.24 26.43 -6.43
N ILE A 431 -8.77 25.40 -5.72
CA ILE A 431 -8.37 25.48 -4.30
C ILE A 431 -7.10 26.32 -4.19
N LYS A 432 -7.16 27.38 -3.38
CA LYS A 432 -6.03 28.31 -3.15
C LYS A 432 -5.04 27.77 -2.11
N GLU A 433 -5.56 27.19 -1.03
CA GLU A 433 -4.74 26.70 0.07
C GLU A 433 -3.95 25.46 -0.35
N LYS A 434 -2.62 25.57 -0.29
CA LYS A 434 -1.72 24.53 -0.79
C LYS A 434 -1.94 23.20 -0.08
N VAL A 435 -2.14 23.21 1.24
CA VAL A 435 -2.37 21.99 2.03
C VAL A 435 -3.61 21.24 1.56
N PHE A 436 -4.76 21.94 1.47
CA PHE A 436 -6.02 21.35 1.02
C PHE A 436 -5.97 20.91 -0.44
N LYS A 437 -5.27 21.66 -1.31
CA LYS A 437 -5.07 21.27 -2.71
C LYS A 437 -4.28 19.97 -2.81
N ASN A 438 -3.22 19.80 -2.01
CA ASN A 438 -2.40 18.59 -2.03
C ASN A 438 -3.16 17.36 -1.53
N LEU A 439 -3.95 17.51 -0.46
CA LEU A 439 -4.82 16.44 0.04
C LEU A 439 -5.88 16.05 -1.00
N ALA A 440 -6.54 17.03 -1.61
CA ALA A 440 -7.51 16.78 -2.67
C ALA A 440 -6.88 16.05 -3.87
N LEU A 441 -5.71 16.47 -4.33
CA LEU A 441 -5.01 15.80 -5.43
C LEU A 441 -4.61 14.36 -5.07
N PHE A 442 -4.19 14.11 -3.82
CA PHE A 442 -3.91 12.75 -3.33
C PHE A 442 -5.17 11.86 -3.40
N GLU A 443 -6.31 12.34 -2.91
CA GLU A 443 -7.57 11.60 -2.95
C GLU A 443 -8.04 11.35 -4.39
N ILE A 444 -8.03 12.39 -5.23
CA ILE A 444 -8.43 12.30 -6.64
C ILE A 444 -7.54 11.32 -7.41
N SER A 445 -6.22 11.32 -7.14
CA SER A 445 -5.31 10.32 -7.69
C SER A 445 -5.81 8.91 -7.36
N GLY A 446 -6.21 8.65 -6.12
CA GLY A 446 -6.83 7.39 -5.72
C GLY A 446 -8.12 7.07 -6.49
N ARG A 447 -9.01 8.05 -6.68
CA ARG A 447 -10.26 7.86 -7.45
C ARG A 447 -10.02 7.52 -8.91
N PHE A 448 -8.99 8.09 -9.54
CA PHE A 448 -8.59 7.68 -10.88
C PHE A 448 -8.04 6.26 -10.89
N THR A 449 -7.21 5.89 -9.91
CA THR A 449 -6.71 4.51 -9.78
C THR A 449 -7.85 3.51 -9.61
N ASP A 450 -8.83 3.82 -8.77
CA ASP A 450 -10.00 2.99 -8.51
C ASP A 450 -10.82 2.72 -9.78
N SER A 451 -10.86 3.69 -10.70
CA SER A 451 -11.63 3.68 -11.96
C SER A 451 -10.83 3.28 -13.20
N ASP A 452 -9.71 2.56 -13.02
CA ASP A 452 -8.77 2.10 -14.08
C ASP A 452 -8.10 3.25 -14.87
N GLY A 453 -8.15 4.48 -14.37
CA GLY A 453 -7.54 5.67 -14.95
C GLY A 453 -6.08 5.87 -14.55
N TYR A 454 -5.25 4.82 -14.64
CA TYR A 454 -3.91 4.80 -14.03
C TYR A 454 -2.96 5.88 -14.54
N GLU A 455 -2.95 6.16 -15.85
CA GLU A 455 -2.15 7.25 -16.42
C GLU A 455 -2.59 8.61 -15.86
N LYS A 456 -3.90 8.81 -15.70
CA LYS A 456 -4.45 10.04 -15.13
C LYS A 456 -4.13 10.15 -13.64
N ALA A 457 -4.22 9.05 -12.89
CA ALA A 457 -3.81 8.99 -11.50
C ALA A 457 -2.33 9.40 -11.35
N PHE A 458 -1.45 8.86 -12.19
CA PHE A 458 -0.03 9.22 -12.19
C PHE A 458 0.20 10.70 -12.54
N GLU A 459 -0.48 11.23 -13.57
CA GLU A 459 -0.44 12.67 -13.89
C GLU A 459 -0.86 13.55 -12.72
N VAL A 460 -1.94 13.18 -12.02
CA VAL A 460 -2.44 13.90 -10.85
C VAL A 460 -1.45 13.81 -9.68
N ALA A 461 -0.88 12.63 -9.43
CA ALA A 461 0.13 12.43 -8.40
C ALA A 461 1.37 13.33 -8.62
N LYS A 462 1.77 13.56 -9.88
CA LYS A 462 2.86 14.50 -10.22
C LYS A 462 2.57 15.94 -9.82
N LEU A 463 1.30 16.36 -9.82
CA LEU A 463 0.86 17.71 -9.43
C LEU A 463 0.90 17.94 -7.91
N ILE A 464 1.10 16.90 -7.11
CA ILE A 464 1.23 16.99 -5.65
C ILE A 464 2.60 17.59 -5.32
N ASP A 465 2.61 18.73 -4.64
CA ASP A 465 3.82 19.39 -4.15
C ASP A 465 4.35 18.79 -2.84
N SER A 466 3.48 18.23 -2.00
CA SER A 466 3.85 17.57 -0.75
C SER A 466 4.57 16.26 -1.05
N SER A 467 5.86 16.16 -0.68
CA SER A 467 6.64 14.93 -0.89
C SER A 467 5.98 13.73 -0.22
N THR A 468 5.51 13.85 1.04
CA THR A 468 4.82 12.76 1.74
C THR A 468 3.59 12.28 0.96
N LEU A 469 2.68 13.18 0.59
CA LEU A 469 1.44 12.79 -0.10
C LEU A 469 1.71 12.28 -1.51
N LYS A 470 2.71 12.82 -2.20
CA LYS A 470 3.14 12.30 -3.51
C LYS A 470 3.65 10.87 -3.39
N PHE A 471 4.55 10.60 -2.45
CA PHE A 471 5.10 9.26 -2.25
C PHE A 471 3.99 8.26 -1.91
N LEU A 472 3.04 8.64 -1.06
CA LEU A 472 1.86 7.83 -0.77
C LEU A 472 1.01 7.59 -2.03
N ALA A 473 0.75 8.61 -2.86
CA ALA A 473 0.00 8.45 -4.11
C ALA A 473 0.70 7.50 -5.09
N LEU A 474 2.01 7.67 -5.31
CA LEU A 474 2.79 6.83 -6.21
C LEU A 474 2.88 5.38 -5.71
N SER A 475 3.04 5.19 -4.40
CA SER A 475 2.99 3.86 -3.77
C SER A 475 1.62 3.21 -3.95
N ASN A 476 0.52 3.93 -3.74
CA ASN A 476 -0.83 3.40 -3.92
C ASN A 476 -1.10 3.00 -5.37
N ILE A 477 -0.67 3.81 -6.34
CA ILE A 477 -0.76 3.47 -7.77
C ILE A 477 0.02 2.18 -8.07
N ALA A 478 1.26 2.06 -7.55
CA ALA A 478 2.07 0.87 -7.76
C ALA A 478 1.46 -0.40 -7.11
N LEU A 479 0.90 -0.28 -5.90
CA LEU A 479 0.25 -1.41 -5.21
C LEU A 479 -0.97 -1.96 -5.95
N GLU A 480 -1.70 -1.10 -6.67
CA GLU A 480 -2.87 -1.52 -7.43
C GLU A 480 -2.49 -2.51 -8.54
N PHE A 481 -1.31 -2.38 -9.13
CA PHE A 481 -0.79 -3.35 -10.10
C PHE A 481 -0.40 -4.72 -9.51
N MET A 482 -0.46 -4.90 -8.18
CA MET A 482 -0.35 -6.24 -7.58
C MET A 482 -1.64 -7.05 -7.70
N LYS A 483 -2.77 -6.43 -8.05
CA LYS A 483 -4.05 -7.13 -8.21
C LYS A 483 -4.03 -8.00 -9.48
N PRO A 484 -4.51 -9.26 -9.44
CA PRO A 484 -4.47 -10.17 -10.59
C PRO A 484 -5.23 -9.67 -11.83
N GLU A 485 -6.20 -8.78 -11.63
CA GLU A 485 -7.09 -8.23 -12.64
C GLU A 485 -6.41 -7.19 -13.55
N ASN A 486 -5.23 -6.68 -13.16
CA ASN A 486 -4.51 -5.65 -13.89
C ASN A 486 -3.57 -6.25 -14.94
N VAL A 487 -4.11 -6.53 -16.14
CA VAL A 487 -3.41 -7.26 -17.22
C VAL A 487 -2.73 -6.34 -18.24
N GLN A 488 -2.79 -5.01 -18.09
CA GLN A 488 -2.16 -4.08 -19.05
C GLN A 488 -0.65 -3.88 -18.79
N LYS A 489 0.14 -4.90 -19.12
CA LYS A 489 1.60 -4.94 -18.89
C LYS A 489 2.33 -3.68 -19.40
N GLU A 490 1.95 -3.15 -20.57
CA GLU A 490 2.57 -1.93 -21.13
C GLU A 490 2.30 -0.68 -20.30
N SER A 491 1.08 -0.51 -19.77
CA SER A 491 0.74 0.62 -18.89
C SER A 491 1.44 0.51 -17.54
N ILE A 492 1.55 -0.70 -16.99
CA ILE A 492 2.33 -0.97 -15.76
C ILE A 492 3.78 -0.54 -15.96
N THR A 493 4.44 -1.05 -17.00
CA THR A 493 5.84 -0.70 -17.30
C THR A 493 6.03 0.81 -17.44
N ARG A 494 5.16 1.49 -18.21
CA ARG A 494 5.25 2.94 -18.42
C ARG A 494 5.10 3.73 -17.12
N ILE A 495 4.13 3.37 -16.28
CA ILE A 495 3.84 4.08 -15.03
C ILE A 495 4.94 3.81 -14.01
N MET A 496 5.35 2.55 -13.84
CA MET A 496 6.44 2.19 -12.92
C MET A 496 7.76 2.84 -13.33
N HIS A 497 8.06 2.87 -14.64
CA HIS A 497 9.18 3.62 -15.18
C HIS A 497 9.07 5.13 -14.87
N GLY A 498 7.89 5.72 -15.11
CA GLY A 498 7.61 7.12 -14.80
C GLY A 498 7.79 7.47 -13.33
N ILE A 499 7.40 6.58 -12.41
CA ILE A 499 7.61 6.72 -10.97
C ILE A 499 9.12 6.82 -10.66
N ILE A 500 9.95 5.93 -11.21
CA ILE A 500 11.41 5.99 -11.02
C ILE A 500 11.94 7.36 -11.47
N THR A 501 11.55 7.81 -12.67
CA THR A 501 12.05 9.06 -13.25
C THR A 501 11.64 10.28 -12.42
N GLU A 502 10.38 10.34 -11.95
CA GLU A 502 9.91 11.42 -11.06
C GLU A 502 10.70 11.46 -9.73
N LEU A 503 11.04 10.29 -9.17
CA LEU A 503 11.82 10.20 -7.93
C LEU A 503 13.28 10.65 -8.15
N GLU A 504 13.89 10.28 -9.28
CA GLU A 504 15.27 10.64 -9.60
C GLU A 504 15.43 12.14 -9.91
N GLU A 505 14.49 12.75 -10.64
CA GLU A 505 14.53 14.17 -10.99
C GLU A 505 14.55 15.10 -9.78
N ARG A 506 13.86 14.71 -8.69
CA ARG A 506 13.76 15.53 -7.48
C ARG A 506 14.98 15.46 -6.57
N LYS A 507 15.92 14.52 -6.81
CA LYS A 507 17.05 14.23 -5.90
C LYS A 507 16.61 13.96 -4.45
N GLU A 508 15.35 13.58 -4.26
CA GLU A 508 14.78 13.17 -2.98
C GLU A 508 15.02 11.68 -2.70
N PHE A 509 15.64 10.97 -3.67
CA PHE A 509 15.82 9.53 -3.71
C PHE A 509 17.24 9.16 -4.15
N GLY A 510 17.84 8.17 -3.47
CA GLY A 510 19.14 7.58 -3.83
C GLY A 510 19.08 6.06 -3.79
N TRP A 511 19.44 5.39 -4.89
CA TRP A 511 19.46 3.92 -4.98
C TRP A 511 20.45 3.22 -4.04
N GLU A 512 21.33 3.98 -3.40
CA GLU A 512 22.25 3.51 -2.36
C GLU A 512 21.51 3.05 -1.10
N GLU A 513 20.34 3.64 -0.81
CA GLU A 513 19.48 3.31 0.34
C GLU A 513 18.62 2.04 0.12
N VAL A 514 18.64 1.52 -1.11
CA VAL A 514 17.84 0.37 -1.58
C VAL A 514 18.61 -0.95 -1.41
N ASN A 515 19.53 -1.03 -0.44
CA ASN A 515 20.24 -2.28 -0.10
C ASN A 515 19.45 -3.14 0.88
#